data_AF-A0A961IC20-F1
#
_entry.id   AF-A0A961IC20-F1
#
_cell.length_a   1.000
_cell.length_b   1.000
_cell.length_c   1.000
_cell.angle_alpha   90.00
_cell.angle_beta   90.00
_cell.angle_gamma   90.00
#
_symmetry.space_group_name_H-M   'P 1'
#
loop_
_entity.id
_entity.type
_entity.pdbx_description
1 polymer ?
#
loop_
_entity_poly.entity_id
_entity_poly.type
_entity_poly.pdbx_seq_one_letter_code
_entity_poly.pdbx_strand_id
1 'polypeptide(L)'
;MLPIQREITSEVLLCDRKGNLNPQAIGWARHPYHVCNLSGSFLRKKKWDYWCVTGDRLLFSATIADVDYSAVAFIYFLEFESRRFQDQTVMIPLGR
;
A
#
# COMPACT_ATOMS: atom_id res chain seq x y z
N MET A 1 19.81 -16.03 15.83
CA MET A 1 20.08 -15.45 14.51
C MET A 1 18.83 -15.65 13.67
N LEU A 2 18.16 -14.59 13.22
CA LEU A 2 17.02 -14.74 12.32
C LEU A 2 17.54 -15.33 10.99
N PRO A 3 16.87 -16.32 10.39
CA PRO A 3 17.29 -16.86 9.11
C PRO A 3 17.24 -15.77 8.03
N ILE A 4 18.25 -15.75 7.15
CA ILE A 4 18.23 -14.90 5.96
C ILE A 4 17.00 -15.27 5.14
N GLN A 5 16.16 -14.28 4.88
CA GLN A 5 14.97 -14.46 4.08
C GLN A 5 15.35 -14.50 2.59
N ARG A 6 14.70 -15.37 1.81
CA ARG A 6 14.97 -15.57 0.38
C ARG A 6 14.66 -14.31 -0.44
N GLU A 7 15.54 -13.98 -1.39
CA GLU A 7 15.27 -12.99 -2.44
C GLU A 7 14.38 -13.58 -3.55
N ILE A 8 13.37 -12.83 -3.97
CA ILE A 8 12.49 -13.13 -5.09
C ILE A 8 13.00 -12.37 -6.31
N THR A 9 13.31 -13.11 -7.37
CA THR A 9 13.96 -12.60 -8.58
C THR A 9 13.10 -12.73 -9.84
N SER A 10 11.88 -13.30 -9.71
CA SER A 10 10.90 -13.47 -10.77
C SER A 10 9.49 -13.27 -10.22
N GLU A 11 8.54 -13.01 -11.11
CA GLU A 11 7.14 -12.84 -10.76
C GLU A 11 6.60 -14.00 -9.89
N VAL A 12 5.81 -13.67 -8.86
CA VAL A 12 5.18 -14.66 -7.95
C VAL A 12 3.81 -14.18 -7.49
N LEU A 13 2.84 -15.09 -7.48
CA LEU A 13 1.51 -14.83 -6.91
C LEU A 13 1.60 -14.73 -5.38
N LEU A 14 1.08 -13.66 -4.80
CA LEU A 14 1.03 -13.46 -3.35
C LEU A 14 0.13 -14.52 -2.67
N CYS A 15 -0.99 -14.85 -3.28
CA CYS A 15 -1.96 -15.82 -2.77
C CYS A 15 -2.05 -17.08 -3.64
N ASP A 16 -2.26 -18.23 -3.00
CA ASP A 16 -2.63 -19.48 -3.66
C ASP A 16 -4.09 -19.43 -4.17
N ARG A 17 -4.55 -20.52 -4.82
CA ARG A 17 -5.92 -20.61 -5.35
C ARG A 17 -7.02 -20.56 -4.27
N LYS A 18 -6.67 -20.79 -3.01
CA LYS A 18 -7.60 -20.75 -1.87
C LYS A 18 -7.59 -19.39 -1.17
N GLY A 19 -6.75 -18.44 -1.61
CA GLY A 19 -6.59 -17.12 -1.00
C GLY A 19 -5.60 -17.09 0.17
N ASN A 20 -4.90 -18.19 0.47
CA ASN A 20 -3.88 -18.22 1.52
C ASN A 20 -2.58 -17.61 1.01
N LEU A 21 -1.71 -17.15 1.91
CA LEU A 21 -0.36 -16.73 1.56
C LEU A 21 0.39 -17.86 0.84
N ASN A 22 0.85 -17.60 -0.38
CA ASN A 22 1.66 -18.54 -1.14
C ASN A 22 3.04 -18.67 -0.45
N PRO A 23 3.46 -19.87 0.00
CA PRO A 23 4.78 -20.05 0.62
C PRO A 23 5.93 -19.62 -0.29
N GLN A 24 5.76 -19.68 -1.62
CA GLN A 24 6.78 -19.22 -2.58
C GLN A 24 6.92 -17.69 -2.64
N ALA A 25 5.92 -16.95 -2.17
CA ALA A 25 5.93 -15.49 -2.10
C ALA A 25 6.56 -14.93 -0.81
N ILE A 26 6.91 -15.81 0.15
CA ILE A 26 7.60 -15.44 1.39
C ILE A 26 9.05 -15.11 1.06
N GLY A 27 9.38 -13.81 1.11
CA GLY A 27 10.66 -13.32 0.64
C GLY A 27 10.74 -11.80 0.65
N TRP A 28 11.84 -11.28 0.13
CA TRP A 28 11.99 -9.86 -0.22
C TRP A 28 12.34 -9.76 -1.71
N ALA A 29 12.06 -8.63 -2.35
CA ALA A 29 12.36 -8.40 -3.77
C ALA A 29 12.91 -6.99 -4.00
N ARG A 30 13.84 -6.83 -4.95
CA ARG A 30 14.35 -5.51 -5.37
C ARG A 30 13.46 -4.80 -6.39
N HIS A 31 12.58 -5.56 -7.04
CA HIS A 31 11.64 -5.11 -8.05
C HIS A 31 10.23 -5.61 -7.68
N PRO A 32 9.16 -5.01 -8.22
CA PRO A 32 7.79 -5.38 -7.90
C PRO A 32 7.38 -6.71 -8.57
N TYR A 33 7.94 -7.82 -8.10
CA TYR A 33 7.64 -9.16 -8.61
C TYR A 33 6.41 -9.82 -7.98
N HIS A 34 5.91 -9.29 -6.87
CA HIS A 34 4.70 -9.81 -6.25
C HIS A 34 3.47 -9.39 -7.02
N VAL A 35 2.75 -10.37 -7.57
CA VAL A 35 1.40 -10.16 -8.08
C VAL A 35 0.45 -10.24 -6.89
N CYS A 36 -0.06 -9.07 -6.47
CA CYS A 36 -0.96 -8.93 -5.32
C CYS A 36 -2.39 -9.42 -5.62
N ASN A 37 -2.54 -10.71 -5.94
CA ASN A 37 -3.78 -11.38 -6.33
C ASN A 37 -4.68 -11.75 -5.12
N LEU A 38 -4.84 -10.83 -4.18
CA LEU A 38 -5.67 -11.03 -2.98
C LEU A 38 -7.10 -11.47 -3.36
N SER A 39 -7.53 -12.61 -2.83
CA SER A 39 -8.86 -13.18 -3.06
C SER A 39 -9.34 -13.96 -1.82
N GLY A 40 -10.62 -14.34 -1.78
CA GLY A 40 -11.15 -15.23 -0.73
C GLY A 40 -11.62 -14.54 0.56
N SER A 41 -11.60 -13.21 0.65
CA SER A 41 -12.16 -12.48 1.80
C SER A 41 -12.91 -11.23 1.35
N PHE A 42 -14.24 -11.24 1.53
CA PHE A 42 -15.13 -10.13 1.17
C PHE A 42 -14.92 -8.93 2.12
N LEU A 43 -14.79 -7.72 1.56
CA LEU A 43 -14.60 -6.45 2.30
C LEU A 43 -13.34 -6.38 3.17
N ARG A 44 -12.27 -7.05 2.75
CA ARG A 44 -11.01 -7.15 3.51
C ARG A 44 -9.78 -6.80 2.68
N LYS A 45 -9.92 -6.64 1.37
CA LYS A 45 -8.82 -6.25 0.51
C LYS A 45 -8.66 -4.73 0.54
N LYS A 46 -7.41 -4.31 0.68
CA LYS A 46 -7.00 -2.91 0.67
C LYS A 46 -5.84 -2.79 -0.30
N LYS A 47 -5.94 -1.89 -1.24
CA LYS A 47 -4.88 -1.52 -2.18
C LYS A 47 -4.72 -0.02 -2.10
N TRP A 48 -3.50 0.46 -2.00
CA TRP A 48 -3.25 1.89 -2.01
C TRP A 48 -1.93 2.20 -2.72
N ASP A 49 -1.92 3.34 -3.38
CA ASP A 49 -0.69 4.01 -3.76
C ASP A 49 -0.46 5.15 -2.76
N TYR A 50 0.77 5.22 -2.26
CA TYR A 50 1.19 6.20 -1.28
C TYR A 50 2.44 6.92 -1.76
N TRP A 51 2.38 8.24 -1.74
CA TRP A 51 3.50 9.11 -2.01
C TRP A 51 3.77 9.95 -0.78
N CYS A 52 5.05 10.09 -0.47
CA CYS A 52 5.56 10.99 0.56
C CYS A 52 6.77 11.70 0.01
N VAL A 53 6.69 13.02 -0.09
CA VAL A 53 7.77 13.88 -0.56
C VAL A 53 8.15 14.80 0.59
N THR A 54 9.37 14.62 1.08
CA THR A 54 9.96 15.46 2.12
C THR A 54 10.90 16.48 1.47
N GLY A 55 10.63 17.77 1.67
CA GLY A 55 11.58 18.85 1.38
C GLY A 55 12.20 19.42 2.65
N ASP A 56 12.87 20.57 2.57
CA ASP A 56 13.51 21.21 3.73
C ASP A 56 12.52 21.93 4.66
N ARG A 57 11.37 22.35 4.10
CA ARG A 57 10.38 23.19 4.80
C ARG A 57 9.03 22.53 4.96
N LEU A 58 8.70 21.59 4.09
CA LEU A 58 7.39 20.96 4.02
C LEU A 58 7.51 19.46 3.73
N LEU A 59 6.58 18.70 4.29
CA LEU A 59 6.25 17.36 3.89
C LEU A 59 4.92 17.40 3.14
N PHE A 60 4.90 16.79 1.96
CA PHE A 60 3.69 16.52 1.21
C PHE A 60 3.45 15.02 1.15
N SER A 61 2.21 14.61 1.27
CA SER A 61 1.84 13.22 1.05
C SER A 61 0.48 13.12 0.38
N ALA A 62 0.35 12.08 -0.45
CA ALA A 62 -0.88 11.72 -1.12
C ALA A 62 -1.10 10.22 -1.03
N THR A 63 -2.36 9.82 -0.86
CA THR A 63 -2.81 8.43 -0.87
C THR A 63 -4.03 8.31 -1.77
N ILE A 64 -4.04 7.31 -2.64
CA ILE A 64 -5.24 6.82 -3.32
C ILE A 64 -5.41 5.37 -2.90
N ALA A 65 -6.58 5.01 -2.38
CA ALA A 65 -6.85 3.69 -1.85
C ALA A 65 -8.20 3.12 -2.29
N ASP A 66 -8.21 1.85 -2.68
CA ASP A 66 -9.38 0.99 -2.86
C ASP A 66 -9.46 0.05 -1.65
N VAL A 67 -10.49 0.21 -0.80
CA VAL A 67 -10.73 -0.61 0.39
C VAL A 67 -11.96 -1.51 0.24
N ASP A 68 -12.17 -2.05 -0.96
CA ASP A 68 -13.26 -2.94 -1.40
C ASP A 68 -14.64 -2.27 -1.55
N TYR A 69 -15.09 -1.51 -0.54
CA TYR A 69 -16.41 -0.88 -0.50
C TYR A 69 -16.37 0.64 -0.59
N SER A 70 -15.18 1.24 -0.58
CA SER A 70 -14.99 2.66 -0.81
C SER A 70 -13.65 2.93 -1.47
N ALA A 71 -13.63 4.00 -2.27
CA ALA A 71 -12.40 4.64 -2.67
C ALA A 71 -12.10 5.77 -1.68
N VAL A 72 -10.83 5.91 -1.31
CA VAL A 72 -10.34 6.98 -0.43
C VAL A 72 -9.21 7.70 -1.13
N ALA A 73 -9.34 9.01 -1.29
CA ALA A 73 -8.26 9.89 -1.70
C ALA A 73 -7.93 10.83 -0.54
N PHE A 74 -6.64 10.96 -0.24
CA PHE A 74 -6.15 11.75 0.88
C PHE A 74 -4.91 12.52 0.46
N ILE A 75 -4.82 13.77 0.86
CA ILE A 75 -3.61 14.59 0.73
C ILE A 75 -3.36 15.35 2.02
N TYR A 76 -2.10 15.60 2.35
CA TYR A 76 -1.76 16.57 3.38
C TYR A 76 -0.44 17.30 3.12
N PHE A 77 -0.34 18.47 3.74
CA PHE A 77 0.87 19.24 3.90
C PHE A 77 1.20 19.40 5.38
N LEU A 78 2.47 19.24 5.72
CA LEU A 78 3.02 19.59 7.03
C LEU A 78 4.18 20.56 6.84
N GLU A 79 4.04 21.78 7.34
CA GLU A 79 5.11 22.79 7.36
C GLU A 79 5.92 22.65 8.66
N PHE A 80 7.23 22.45 8.58
CA PHE A 80 8.02 22.04 9.75
C PHE A 80 8.22 23.15 10.79
N GLU A 81 8.48 24.37 10.34
CA GLU A 81 8.78 25.51 11.21
C GLU A 81 7.54 25.90 12.04
N SER A 82 6.42 26.13 11.35
CA SER A 82 5.15 26.50 11.97
C SER A 82 4.40 25.32 12.58
N ARG A 83 4.78 24.08 12.22
CA ARG A 83 4.03 22.84 12.49
C ARG A 83 2.61 22.85 11.94
N ARG A 84 2.32 23.72 10.97
CA ARG A 84 1.00 23.79 10.37
C ARG A 84 0.75 22.52 9.57
N PHE A 85 -0.33 21.85 9.90
CA PHE A 85 -0.81 20.64 9.23
C PHE A 85 -2.15 20.95 8.58
N GLN A 86 -2.25 20.68 7.29
CA GLN A 86 -3.51 20.78 6.56
C GLN A 86 -3.69 19.53 5.74
N ASP A 87 -4.82 18.86 5.93
CA ASP A 87 -5.21 17.70 5.16
C ASP A 87 -6.55 17.90 4.46
N GLN A 88 -6.80 17.00 3.52
CA GLN A 88 -8.11 16.80 2.90
C GLN A 88 -8.29 15.31 2.60
N THR A 89 -9.41 14.77 3.02
CA THR A 89 -9.82 13.39 2.71
C THR A 89 -11.14 13.40 1.96
N VAL A 90 -11.20 12.66 0.86
CA VAL A 90 -12.43 12.35 0.14
C VAL A 90 -12.66 10.84 0.22
N MET A 91 -13.84 10.45 0.69
CA MET A 91 -14.30 9.06 0.69
C MET A 91 -15.48 8.94 -0.27
N ILE A 92 -15.39 8.01 -1.19
CA ILE A 92 -16.42 7.73 -2.19
C ILE A 92 -16.99 6.35 -1.87
N PRO A 93 -18.19 6.26 -1.27
CA PRO A 93 -18.87 4.99 -1.04
C PRO A 93 -19.11 4.28 -2.36
N LEU A 94 -18.88 2.97 -2.40
CA LEU A 94 -19.02 2.13 -3.62
C LEU A 94 -18.15 2.56 -4.81
N GLY A 95 -17.25 3.53 -4.62
CA GLY A 95 -16.20 3.87 -5.57
C GLY A 95 -15.12 2.79 -5.60
N ARG A 96 -14.43 2.68 -6.72
CA ARG A 96 -13.21 1.87 -6.90
C ARG A 96 -12.11 2.72 -7.49
#